data_AF-A0AAD5AYQ4-F1
#
_entry.id   AF-A0AAD5AYQ4-F1
#
_cell.length_a   1.000
_cell.length_b   1.000
_cell.length_c   1.000
_cell.angle_alpha   90.00
_cell.angle_beta   90.00
_cell.angle_gamma   90.00
#
_symmetry.space_group_name_H-M   'P 1'
#
loop_
_entity.id
_entity.type
_entity.pdbx_description
1 polymer ?
#
loop_
_entity_poly.entity_id
_entity_poly.type
_entity_poly.pdbx_seq_one_letter_code
_entity_poly.pdbx_strand_id
1 'polypeptide(L)'
;MLTRLKRALRDKHASIRGRIPPWSACVRTVLCSHLRFIWHVLMFLTVLCVALQLLSAVRQSRKHKTKPSDHHPIIEQGDSQSMLENFNLNQVTFHSFQWSHRKDNGPNQVSAPASKKLDKTPDQRFSSTSRTIVTPSLMASKADTSHDPNGESLVDQEVSKQSPTQILSQDLLPKRFPKSRFSGQRRDRKQTSGLGARIRNGTCQPKSHIVFLKTHKTASSTILNILYRYGDTHNLTFALPVNMHSQLFYPHYFMPHFVEGVRTHQVTEFHIMCNHMRFRGPEVRKVMPKDTFYFSIMRNPVSMMESLFTYYKSIPAFHGFGTLEDFLLDNGRSYNGTLRNNHYARNILSFDFGFNNSAVSSAAELDERGLAIIAAIESEFHLVLISEYFDESMVLLRHALCWTLEDVLSFRLNSRNEKSRKSLSAEMIEKVMQWSSLDWRLYQHFNSSFWKRIDTSLGRAKLQQEVELLRARRVVLEETCLLGGKAVDPGEVHDLSLKPFQYGQAIIQGYNIRPGLDNDTHRLCQRLVTPELQYTRALYGKQFPGLAAKMSAVQKTPKHIIIAKKNSSSISDATKSGSAPQSRTDSFRDTSKSQSNNVQAADTPTLSKDNI
;
A
#
# COMPACT_ATOMS: atom_id res chain seq x y z
N MET A 1 -22.05 21.19 -54.67
CA MET A 1 -21.26 19.95 -54.88
C MET A 1 -21.46 18.87 -53.81
N LEU A 2 -21.25 19.17 -52.52
CA LEU A 2 -21.11 18.15 -51.45
C LEU A 2 -22.23 17.08 -51.35
N THR A 3 -23.46 17.41 -51.72
CA THR A 3 -24.61 16.49 -51.75
C THR A 3 -24.56 15.43 -52.84
N ARG A 4 -23.92 15.69 -54.00
CA ARG A 4 -23.70 14.65 -55.03
C ARG A 4 -22.63 13.64 -54.59
N LEU A 5 -21.58 14.10 -53.90
CA LEU A 5 -20.50 13.25 -53.38
C LEU A 5 -21.01 12.22 -52.35
N LYS A 6 -21.94 12.64 -51.46
CA LYS A 6 -22.60 11.75 -50.48
C LYS A 6 -23.57 10.72 -51.08
N ARG A 7 -23.91 10.81 -52.38
CA ARG A 7 -24.71 9.80 -53.09
C ARG A 7 -23.80 8.78 -53.76
N ALA A 8 -22.81 9.23 -54.54
CA ALA A 8 -21.82 8.36 -55.20
C ALA A 8 -21.04 7.42 -54.25
N LEU A 9 -20.80 7.84 -53.00
CA LEU A 9 -20.17 6.99 -51.97
C LEU A 9 -21.12 5.95 -51.33
N ARG A 10 -22.44 6.07 -51.52
CA ARG A 10 -23.43 5.13 -50.98
C ARG A 10 -23.65 3.98 -51.96
N ASP A 11 -23.72 4.28 -53.26
CA ASP A 11 -24.02 3.30 -54.30
C ASP A 11 -22.83 2.33 -54.54
N LYS A 12 -21.59 2.79 -54.35
CA LYS A 12 -20.38 1.93 -54.46
C LYS A 12 -20.27 0.81 -53.43
N HIS A 13 -21.04 0.83 -52.34
CA HIS A 13 -21.05 -0.25 -51.34
C HIS A 13 -22.14 -1.31 -51.57
N ALA A 14 -23.05 -1.12 -52.53
CA ALA A 14 -24.15 -2.06 -52.79
C ALA A 14 -23.76 -3.25 -53.70
N SER A 15 -22.63 -3.17 -54.42
CA SER A 15 -22.31 -4.09 -55.53
C SER A 15 -21.20 -5.13 -55.25
N ILE A 16 -20.97 -5.50 -53.98
CA ILE A 16 -20.08 -6.61 -53.60
C ILE A 16 -20.78 -7.59 -52.64
N ARG A 17 -21.84 -8.24 -53.13
CA ARG A 17 -22.44 -9.45 -52.54
C ARG A 17 -22.86 -10.44 -53.63
N GLY A 18 -21.88 -10.99 -54.34
CA GLY A 18 -22.08 -11.99 -55.40
C GLY A 18 -21.30 -13.28 -55.15
N ARG A 19 -22.03 -14.39 -54.96
CA ARG A 19 -21.66 -15.81 -55.21
C ARG A 19 -20.25 -16.27 -54.80
N ILE A 20 -20.17 -17.02 -53.69
CA ILE A 20 -19.07 -17.96 -53.42
C ILE A 20 -19.33 -19.27 -54.20
N PRO A 21 -18.33 -19.90 -54.85
CA PRO A 21 -18.53 -21.15 -55.59
C PRO A 21 -18.87 -22.35 -54.69
N PRO A 22 -19.71 -23.32 -55.13
CA PRO A 22 -20.24 -24.38 -54.27
C PRO A 22 -19.24 -25.49 -53.86
N TRP A 23 -17.96 -25.37 -54.23
CA TRP A 23 -16.96 -26.44 -54.05
C TRP A 23 -16.29 -26.40 -52.66
N SER A 24 -16.42 -25.30 -51.90
CA SER A 24 -15.81 -25.15 -50.56
C SER A 24 -16.54 -25.87 -49.43
N ALA A 25 -17.71 -26.47 -49.70
CA ALA A 25 -18.52 -27.15 -48.68
C ALA A 25 -17.88 -28.48 -48.23
N CYS A 26 -17.46 -29.32 -49.18
CA CYS A 26 -16.88 -30.64 -48.89
C CYS A 26 -15.58 -30.53 -48.06
N VAL A 27 -14.68 -29.62 -48.45
CA VAL A 27 -13.40 -29.38 -47.77
C VAL A 27 -13.59 -29.00 -46.30
N ARG A 28 -14.59 -28.16 -45.98
CA ARG A 28 -14.87 -27.78 -44.59
C ARG A 28 -15.34 -28.96 -43.74
N THR A 29 -16.16 -29.84 -44.27
CA THR A 29 -16.65 -31.02 -43.55
C THR A 29 -15.52 -31.99 -43.21
N VAL A 30 -14.60 -32.23 -44.16
CA VAL A 30 -13.42 -33.09 -43.96
C VAL A 30 -12.42 -32.47 -42.97
N LEU A 31 -12.17 -31.16 -43.02
CA LEU A 31 -11.31 -30.49 -42.04
C LEU A 31 -11.91 -30.56 -40.63
N CYS A 32 -13.22 -30.37 -40.49
CA CYS A 32 -13.92 -30.46 -39.22
C CYS A 32 -13.96 -31.88 -38.63
N SER A 33 -14.02 -32.94 -39.45
CA SER A 33 -13.91 -34.31 -38.95
C SER A 33 -12.49 -34.63 -38.49
N HIS A 34 -11.46 -34.22 -39.24
CA HIS A 34 -10.06 -34.38 -38.83
C HIS A 34 -9.73 -33.65 -37.53
N LEU A 35 -10.16 -32.40 -37.34
CA LEU A 35 -9.94 -31.69 -36.07
C LEU A 35 -10.67 -32.36 -34.89
N ARG A 36 -11.88 -32.90 -35.09
CA ARG A 36 -12.59 -33.68 -34.06
C ARG A 36 -11.85 -34.97 -33.72
N PHE A 37 -11.37 -35.71 -34.73
CA PHE A 37 -10.58 -36.92 -34.52
C PHE A 37 -9.28 -36.63 -33.73
N ILE A 38 -8.54 -35.59 -34.13
CA ILE A 38 -7.33 -35.14 -33.41
C ILE A 38 -7.66 -34.75 -31.96
N TRP A 39 -8.78 -34.07 -31.72
CA TRP A 39 -9.23 -33.72 -30.37
C TRP A 39 -9.58 -34.95 -29.52
N HIS A 40 -10.25 -35.96 -30.09
CA HIS A 40 -10.51 -37.23 -29.40
C HIS A 40 -9.24 -38.04 -29.12
N VAL A 41 -8.27 -38.06 -30.05
CA VAL A 41 -6.95 -38.68 -29.83
C VAL A 41 -6.18 -37.98 -28.70
N LEU A 42 -6.17 -36.64 -28.68
CA LEU A 42 -5.56 -35.87 -27.59
C LEU A 42 -6.25 -36.14 -26.25
N MET A 43 -7.59 -36.16 -26.21
CA MET A 43 -8.34 -36.56 -25.01
C MET A 43 -7.94 -37.96 -24.53
N PHE A 44 -7.91 -38.96 -25.41
CA PHE A 44 -7.51 -40.33 -25.06
C PHE A 44 -6.07 -40.40 -24.53
N LEU A 45 -5.12 -39.71 -25.18
CA LEU A 45 -3.73 -39.64 -24.73
C LEU A 45 -3.59 -38.97 -23.36
N THR A 46 -4.35 -37.90 -23.05
CA THR A 46 -4.33 -37.29 -21.71
C THR A 46 -4.88 -38.23 -20.63
N VAL A 47 -5.98 -38.93 -20.90
CA VAL A 47 -6.56 -39.93 -19.97
C VAL A 47 -5.59 -41.09 -19.75
N LEU A 48 -4.96 -41.60 -20.81
CA LEU A 48 -3.94 -42.66 -20.73
C LEU A 48 -2.72 -42.19 -19.92
N CYS A 49 -2.26 -40.95 -20.11
CA CYS A 49 -1.13 -40.40 -19.36
C CYS A 49 -1.44 -40.28 -17.86
N VAL A 50 -2.64 -39.81 -17.49
CA VAL A 50 -3.10 -39.77 -16.08
C VAL A 50 -3.22 -41.19 -15.50
N ALA A 51 -3.77 -42.15 -16.25
CA ALA A 51 -3.84 -43.55 -15.82
C ALA A 51 -2.44 -44.16 -15.56
N LEU A 52 -1.47 -43.88 -16.44
CA LEU A 52 -0.08 -44.32 -16.27
C LEU A 52 0.60 -43.65 -15.07
N GLN A 53 0.34 -42.37 -14.82
CA GLN A 53 0.82 -41.68 -13.61
C GLN A 53 0.26 -42.32 -12.34
N LEU A 54 -1.06 -42.57 -12.27
CA LEU A 54 -1.70 -43.25 -11.14
C LEU A 54 -1.14 -44.67 -10.93
N LEU A 55 -0.93 -45.43 -12.01
CA LEU A 55 -0.32 -46.77 -11.93
C LEU A 55 1.14 -46.72 -11.44
N SER A 56 1.90 -45.67 -11.77
CA SER A 56 3.27 -45.47 -11.26
C SER A 56 3.28 -45.18 -9.75
N ALA A 57 2.37 -44.32 -9.27
CA ALA A 57 2.20 -44.04 -7.84
C ALA A 57 1.78 -45.30 -7.04
N VAL A 58 0.86 -46.11 -7.56
CA VAL A 58 0.48 -47.39 -6.95
C VAL A 58 1.65 -48.38 -6.91
N ARG A 59 2.52 -48.41 -7.95
CA ARG A 59 3.74 -49.23 -7.96
C ARG A 59 4.78 -48.74 -6.93
N GLN A 60 4.96 -47.43 -6.77
CA GLN A 60 5.84 -46.87 -5.73
C GLN A 60 5.32 -47.19 -4.32
N SER A 61 4.01 -47.03 -4.07
CA SER A 61 3.36 -47.39 -2.81
C SER A 61 3.57 -48.87 -2.43
N ARG A 62 3.49 -49.78 -3.41
CA ARG A 62 3.77 -51.22 -3.17
C ARG A 62 5.25 -51.52 -2.89
N LYS A 63 6.20 -50.83 -3.54
CA LYS A 63 7.65 -51.00 -3.23
C LYS A 63 8.03 -50.53 -1.82
N HIS A 64 7.31 -49.59 -1.24
CA HIS A 64 7.64 -49.05 0.09
C HIS A 64 7.24 -49.94 1.28
N LYS A 65 6.57 -51.08 1.05
CA LYS A 65 6.11 -52.00 2.11
C LYS A 65 7.00 -53.23 2.35
N THR A 66 8.15 -53.36 1.67
CA THR A 66 9.00 -54.56 1.77
C THR A 66 10.50 -54.26 1.90
N LYS A 67 10.91 -53.79 3.09
CA LYS A 67 12.25 -54.06 3.65
C LYS A 67 12.25 -53.91 5.19
N PRO A 68 12.86 -54.83 5.96
CA PRO A 68 13.09 -54.66 7.40
C PRO A 68 14.15 -53.59 7.71
N SER A 69 14.29 -53.27 9.01
CA SER A 69 15.29 -52.35 9.55
C SER A 69 16.42 -53.12 10.25
N ASP A 70 17.66 -52.69 10.04
CA ASP A 70 18.85 -53.09 10.81
C ASP A 70 19.50 -51.83 11.43
N HIS A 71 20.34 -52.01 12.47
CA HIS A 71 20.75 -50.95 13.40
C HIS A 71 22.25 -50.63 13.42
N HIS A 72 22.58 -49.40 13.87
CA HIS A 72 23.88 -48.92 14.38
C HIS A 72 25.04 -48.75 13.35
N PRO A 73 26.10 -47.99 13.69
CA PRO A 73 26.04 -46.57 14.08
C PRO A 73 27.08 -45.72 13.31
N ILE A 74 27.11 -44.39 13.56
CA ILE A 74 28.16 -43.49 13.06
C ILE A 74 28.89 -42.84 14.25
N ILE A 75 30.21 -42.69 14.13
CA ILE A 75 31.10 -42.06 15.11
C ILE A 75 31.79 -40.84 14.45
N GLU A 76 31.67 -39.70 15.15
CA GLU A 76 32.54 -38.52 15.22
C GLU A 76 33.13 -37.74 14.01
N GLN A 77 33.11 -36.41 14.22
CA GLN A 77 34.09 -35.37 13.86
C GLN A 77 34.28 -34.91 12.40
N GLY A 78 34.62 -33.62 12.29
CA GLY A 78 34.72 -32.84 11.04
C GLY A 78 34.58 -31.33 11.30
N ASP A 79 35.54 -30.75 12.02
CA ASP A 79 35.53 -29.34 12.45
C ASP A 79 35.79 -28.35 11.29
N SER A 80 35.31 -27.10 11.43
CA SER A 80 35.60 -25.95 10.56
C SER A 80 35.24 -24.60 11.20
N GLN A 81 35.79 -24.27 12.38
CA GLN A 81 35.88 -22.86 12.83
C GLN A 81 37.06 -22.12 12.19
N SER A 82 36.79 -21.12 11.35
CA SER A 82 37.58 -19.86 11.23
C SER A 82 37.05 -18.95 10.10
N MET A 83 37.10 -17.62 10.32
CA MET A 83 36.69 -16.47 9.47
C MET A 83 35.56 -15.62 10.07
N LEU A 84 35.70 -15.17 11.33
CA LEU A 84 34.74 -14.22 11.93
C LEU A 84 35.34 -13.34 13.05
N GLU A 85 36.33 -12.52 12.69
CA GLU A 85 36.78 -11.39 13.53
C GLU A 85 36.66 -10.07 12.76
N ASN A 86 36.62 -8.96 13.50
CA ASN A 86 36.52 -7.57 13.00
C ASN A 86 35.18 -7.16 12.34
N PHE A 87 34.07 -7.36 13.04
CA PHE A 87 33.00 -6.35 13.07
C PHE A 87 32.62 -6.00 14.52
N ASN A 88 32.81 -4.74 14.90
CA ASN A 88 32.67 -4.26 16.28
C ASN A 88 31.18 -4.07 16.66
N LEU A 89 30.57 -5.13 17.17
CA LEU A 89 29.16 -5.15 17.59
C LEU A 89 29.00 -4.57 19.00
N ASN A 90 28.90 -3.23 19.11
CA ASN A 90 28.57 -2.56 20.37
C ASN A 90 27.44 -1.55 20.23
N GLN A 91 26.46 -1.64 21.14
CA GLN A 91 25.36 -0.71 21.38
C GLN A 91 24.44 -0.35 20.19
N VAL A 92 23.68 -1.34 19.71
CA VAL A 92 22.25 -1.11 19.42
C VAL A 92 21.42 -2.06 20.28
N THR A 93 21.15 -1.66 21.52
CA THR A 93 20.21 -2.36 22.39
C THR A 93 18.80 -2.20 21.81
N PHE A 94 18.29 -3.24 21.15
CA PHE A 94 17.01 -3.18 20.44
C PHE A 94 15.82 -3.12 21.40
N HIS A 95 15.53 -1.92 21.90
CA HIS A 95 14.21 -1.58 22.40
C HIS A 95 13.22 -1.66 21.24
N SER A 96 12.46 -2.76 21.20
CA SER A 96 11.12 -2.74 20.61
C SER A 96 10.38 -1.54 21.20
N PHE A 97 10.08 -0.52 20.38
CA PHE A 97 9.36 0.67 20.83
C PHE A 97 7.92 0.29 21.21
N GLN A 98 7.75 -0.06 22.48
CA GLN A 98 6.49 -0.47 23.07
C GLN A 98 5.69 0.78 23.41
N TRP A 99 4.45 0.86 22.90
CA TRP A 99 3.60 2.03 23.15
C TRP A 99 3.15 2.02 24.60
N SER A 100 3.86 2.77 25.45
CA SER A 100 3.72 2.73 26.90
C SER A 100 2.47 3.46 27.38
N HIS A 101 1.32 2.81 27.28
CA HIS A 101 0.21 3.08 28.21
C HIS A 101 0.76 2.97 29.64
N ARG A 102 0.81 4.10 30.36
CA ARG A 102 1.17 4.10 31.78
C ARG A 102 0.14 3.28 32.55
N LYS A 103 0.55 2.14 33.09
CA LYS A 103 -0.21 1.43 34.12
C LYS A 103 0.31 1.87 35.48
N ASP A 104 -0.47 2.68 36.17
CA ASP A 104 -0.18 3.01 37.56
C ASP A 104 -0.62 1.83 38.45
N ASN A 105 0.34 0.96 38.77
CA ASN A 105 0.19 -0.13 39.74
C ASN A 105 0.91 0.25 41.04
N GLY A 106 0.21 0.91 41.97
CA GLY A 106 0.69 1.10 43.35
C GLY A 106 0.41 -0.14 44.23
N PRO A 107 1.33 -0.57 45.11
CA PRO A 107 1.13 -1.77 45.94
C PRO A 107 0.47 -1.48 47.30
N ASN A 108 -0.35 -2.44 47.75
CA ASN A 108 -0.74 -2.78 49.12
C ASN A 108 -1.47 -1.76 50.03
N GLN A 109 -2.72 -2.14 50.37
CA GLN A 109 -3.25 -2.35 51.73
C GLN A 109 -2.95 -1.31 52.85
N VAL A 110 -4.01 -0.74 53.43
CA VAL A 110 -4.45 -1.04 54.82
C VAL A 110 -5.90 -0.56 55.04
N SER A 111 -6.62 -1.29 55.90
CA SER A 111 -7.92 -1.08 56.56
C SER A 111 -8.84 0.14 56.26
N ALA A 112 -10.13 -0.16 56.18
CA ALA A 112 -11.27 0.76 56.38
C ALA A 112 -11.42 1.14 57.89
N PRO A 113 -12.32 2.05 58.37
CA PRO A 113 -13.75 2.06 58.00
C PRO A 113 -14.52 3.42 57.98
N ALA A 114 -15.80 3.30 57.59
CA ALA A 114 -16.98 4.04 58.10
C ALA A 114 -17.16 5.57 57.83
N SER A 115 -18.12 5.83 56.93
CA SER A 115 -19.34 6.61 57.22
C SER A 115 -19.25 8.07 57.71
N LYS A 116 -19.72 9.00 56.86
CA LYS A 116 -20.98 9.74 57.09
C LYS A 116 -21.51 10.43 55.83
N LYS A 117 -22.83 10.60 55.77
CA LYS A 117 -23.52 11.52 54.83
C LYS A 117 -23.34 12.96 55.30
N LEU A 118 -23.37 13.92 54.37
CA LEU A 118 -24.36 15.00 54.44
C LEU A 118 -24.63 15.62 53.06
N ASP A 119 -25.88 15.95 52.80
CA ASP A 119 -26.30 16.76 51.65
C ASP A 119 -25.94 18.24 51.86
N LYS A 120 -25.65 18.96 50.77
CA LYS A 120 -26.53 20.03 50.26
C LYS A 120 -25.93 20.80 49.07
N THR A 121 -26.65 20.74 47.95
CA THR A 121 -26.77 21.81 46.95
C THR A 121 -27.78 22.88 47.42
N PRO A 122 -27.98 24.03 46.73
CA PRO A 122 -27.32 24.52 45.51
C PRO A 122 -26.80 25.98 45.61
N ASP A 123 -26.39 26.51 44.44
CA ASP A 123 -26.94 27.73 43.82
C ASP A 123 -26.08 29.01 43.67
N GLN A 124 -26.10 29.52 42.42
CA GLN A 124 -25.96 30.93 42.00
C GLN A 124 -24.60 31.67 42.17
N ARG A 125 -24.28 32.74 41.39
CA ARG A 125 -24.61 33.17 39.99
C ARG A 125 -23.76 34.42 39.65
N PHE A 126 -23.53 34.72 38.37
CA PHE A 126 -22.82 35.92 37.85
C PHE A 126 -21.35 36.07 38.29
N SER A 127 -20.54 36.99 37.75
CA SER A 127 -20.25 37.30 36.32
C SER A 127 -19.00 38.21 36.24
N SER A 128 -18.46 38.43 35.03
CA SER A 128 -17.73 39.64 34.57
C SER A 128 -16.74 40.35 35.53
N THR A 129 -15.49 40.57 35.14
CA THR A 129 -15.16 41.62 34.15
C THR A 129 -13.70 41.55 33.69
N SER A 130 -13.40 42.16 32.54
CA SER A 130 -12.02 42.36 32.05
C SER A 130 -11.36 43.57 32.71
N ARG A 131 -10.01 43.56 32.83
CA ARG A 131 -9.18 44.78 32.85
C ARG A 131 -7.81 44.53 32.23
N THR A 132 -7.07 45.60 32.01
CA THR A 132 -6.06 45.76 30.94
C THR A 132 -4.76 46.39 31.48
N ILE A 133 -3.72 46.48 30.63
CA ILE A 133 -2.44 47.21 30.84
C ILE A 133 -1.57 46.57 31.98
N VAL A 134 -0.23 46.65 32.08
CA VAL A 134 0.81 47.59 31.60
C VAL A 134 2.10 46.86 31.16
N THR A 135 2.82 47.40 30.18
CA THR A 135 4.23 47.09 29.87
C THR A 135 5.19 48.15 30.43
N PRO A 136 6.40 47.76 30.87
CA PRO A 136 7.58 48.63 30.83
C PRO A 136 8.60 48.19 29.76
N SER A 137 9.60 49.03 29.49
CA SER A 137 10.61 48.82 28.44
C SER A 137 11.93 49.49 28.81
N LEU A 138 13.01 49.13 28.09
CA LEU A 138 14.28 49.86 27.92
C LEU A 138 15.16 50.18 29.15
N MET A 139 16.46 49.87 29.02
CA MET A 139 17.54 50.86 29.04
C MET A 139 18.83 50.26 28.43
N ALA A 140 19.81 51.10 28.04
CA ALA A 140 21.02 50.65 27.31
C ALA A 140 22.23 51.61 27.44
N SER A 141 23.43 51.08 27.20
CA SER A 141 24.73 51.78 27.05
C SER A 141 25.71 50.85 26.30
N LYS A 142 26.46 51.26 25.25
CA LYS A 142 27.66 52.13 25.22
C LYS A 142 28.82 51.56 26.06
N ALA A 143 30.09 51.47 25.60
CA ALA A 143 30.75 51.76 24.31
C ALA A 143 32.11 50.95 24.25
N ASP A 144 33.15 51.15 23.42
CA ASP A 144 33.50 52.17 22.40
C ASP A 144 34.40 51.60 21.24
N THR A 145 35.60 52.16 20.95
CA THR A 145 36.37 51.97 19.68
C THR A 145 37.91 51.82 19.82
N SER A 146 38.59 51.24 18.80
CA SER A 146 39.73 51.83 18.03
C SER A 146 40.80 50.85 17.44
N HIS A 147 41.39 51.30 16.32
CA HIS A 147 42.70 51.02 15.68
C HIS A 147 43.17 49.66 15.07
N ASP A 148 43.57 49.79 13.79
CA ASP A 148 44.53 49.06 12.92
C ASP A 148 45.77 50.00 12.74
N PRO A 149 46.90 49.77 11.99
CA PRO A 149 47.16 48.79 10.90
C PRO A 149 48.62 48.24 10.73
N ASN A 150 48.91 47.66 9.54
CA ASN A 150 50.21 47.29 8.91
C ASN A 150 50.94 46.01 9.41
N GLY A 151 51.70 45.26 8.59
CA GLY A 151 51.91 45.30 7.13
C GLY A 151 53.15 44.48 6.65
N GLU A 152 53.14 44.04 5.37
CA GLU A 152 54.28 43.44 4.60
C GLU A 152 54.91 42.09 5.11
N SER A 153 55.63 41.26 4.35
CA SER A 153 56.01 41.22 2.91
C SER A 153 56.12 39.78 2.35
N LEU A 154 56.51 39.62 1.07
CA LEU A 154 56.68 38.37 0.31
C LEU A 154 57.99 37.61 0.63
N VAL A 155 58.12 36.36 0.14
CA VAL A 155 59.09 35.95 -0.92
C VAL A 155 58.69 34.56 -1.48
N ASP A 156 58.92 34.35 -2.77
CA ASP A 156 58.58 33.15 -3.55
C ASP A 156 59.57 31.98 -3.40
N GLN A 157 59.14 30.76 -3.78
CA GLN A 157 59.91 29.96 -4.75
C GLN A 157 59.05 28.93 -5.50
N GLU A 158 59.60 28.39 -6.61
CA GLU A 158 58.83 27.89 -7.75
C GLU A 158 59.29 26.49 -8.23
N VAL A 159 58.50 25.88 -9.12
CA VAL A 159 58.88 24.79 -10.06
C VAL A 159 59.39 23.46 -9.47
N SER A 160 58.60 22.38 -9.67
CA SER A 160 59.01 21.38 -10.68
C SER A 160 57.85 20.57 -11.28
N LYS A 161 57.91 20.47 -12.61
CA LYS A 161 57.09 19.58 -13.46
C LYS A 161 57.74 18.19 -13.46
N GLN A 162 56.95 17.12 -13.66
CA GLN A 162 57.06 16.28 -14.87
C GLN A 162 56.15 15.04 -14.86
N SER A 163 55.72 14.63 -16.05
CA SER A 163 55.26 13.28 -16.40
C SER A 163 55.44 13.06 -17.91
N PRO A 164 55.94 11.88 -18.32
CA PRO A 164 55.33 11.11 -19.43
C PRO A 164 55.30 9.58 -19.12
N THR A 165 54.36 8.71 -19.53
CA THR A 165 53.58 8.47 -20.77
C THR A 165 54.12 7.29 -21.60
N GLN A 166 53.39 6.15 -21.61
CA GLN A 166 53.16 5.16 -22.69
C GLN A 166 52.19 4.08 -22.13
N ILE A 167 51.05 3.69 -22.71
CA ILE A 167 50.60 3.29 -24.07
C ILE A 167 50.85 1.81 -24.40
N LEU A 168 49.78 0.98 -24.39
CA LEU A 168 49.54 -0.08 -25.39
C LEU A 168 48.03 -0.43 -25.51
N SER A 169 47.67 -1.16 -26.57
CA SER A 169 46.33 -1.17 -27.20
C SER A 169 45.31 -2.21 -26.71
N GLN A 170 44.08 -1.73 -26.48
CA GLN A 170 42.82 -2.03 -27.19
C GLN A 170 42.37 -3.47 -27.61
N ASP A 171 41.03 -3.60 -27.71
CA ASP A 171 40.16 -4.68 -28.24
C ASP A 171 39.85 -5.87 -27.27
N LEU A 172 38.62 -6.41 -27.18
CA LEU A 172 37.49 -6.46 -28.12
C LEU A 172 36.11 -6.10 -27.48
N LEU A 173 35.20 -5.45 -28.24
CA LEU A 173 33.77 -5.32 -27.88
C LEU A 173 32.83 -5.15 -29.10
N PRO A 174 31.76 -5.98 -29.24
CA PRO A 174 30.61 -5.70 -30.09
C PRO A 174 29.27 -5.59 -29.31
N LYS A 175 28.25 -4.84 -29.73
CA LYS A 175 28.14 -3.72 -30.69
C LYS A 175 26.89 -2.88 -30.30
N ARG A 176 26.83 -1.60 -30.73
CA ARG A 176 25.84 -0.60 -30.27
C ARG A 176 24.42 -0.74 -30.88
N PHE A 177 23.40 -0.39 -30.09
CA PHE A 177 22.15 0.22 -30.60
C PHE A 177 22.37 1.68 -31.02
N PRO A 178 21.58 2.23 -31.98
CA PRO A 178 21.90 3.50 -32.65
C PRO A 178 21.66 4.75 -31.79
N LYS A 179 22.43 5.81 -32.08
CA LYS A 179 22.26 7.15 -31.50
C LYS A 179 21.35 8.03 -32.37
N SER A 180 20.45 8.78 -31.77
CA SER A 180 19.92 10.01 -32.38
C SER A 180 20.92 11.16 -32.24
N ARG A 181 20.91 12.10 -33.18
CA ARG A 181 21.69 13.36 -33.09
C ARG A 181 20.89 14.38 -32.28
N PHE A 182 21.52 15.00 -31.29
CA PHE A 182 21.22 16.38 -30.89
C PHE A 182 22.53 17.17 -30.84
N SER A 183 22.54 18.34 -31.46
CA SER A 183 23.67 19.27 -31.49
C SER A 183 23.86 19.91 -30.13
N GLY A 184 25.10 20.03 -29.68
CA GLY A 184 25.42 20.55 -28.35
C GLY A 184 25.21 22.06 -28.22
N GLN A 185 24.56 22.48 -27.14
CA GLN A 185 24.91 23.73 -26.45
C GLN A 185 25.56 23.36 -25.12
N ARG A 186 26.71 23.96 -24.80
CA ARG A 186 27.23 23.95 -23.42
C ARG A 186 26.23 24.70 -22.53
N ARG A 187 25.91 24.11 -21.38
CA ARG A 187 25.35 24.82 -20.21
C ARG A 187 26.03 24.28 -18.96
N ASP A 188 26.31 25.18 -18.03
CA ASP A 188 27.28 24.92 -16.97
C ASP A 188 26.77 23.96 -15.89
N ARG A 189 27.67 23.09 -15.43
CA ARG A 189 27.41 22.04 -14.44
C ARG A 189 27.39 22.64 -13.03
N LYS A 190 26.32 23.38 -12.66
CA LYS A 190 26.23 24.02 -11.34
C LYS A 190 24.82 24.08 -10.73
N GLN A 191 24.19 22.92 -10.47
CA GLN A 191 23.23 22.78 -9.36
C GLN A 191 22.98 21.32 -8.96
N THR A 192 23.44 20.92 -7.77
CA THR A 192 23.07 19.69 -7.06
C THR A 192 22.76 20.02 -5.60
N SER A 193 21.82 20.94 -5.40
CA SER A 193 21.39 21.47 -4.11
C SER A 193 19.95 21.99 -4.25
N GLY A 194 18.99 21.05 -4.31
CA GLY A 194 17.76 21.21 -5.10
C GLY A 194 16.40 21.26 -4.40
N LEU A 195 16.28 21.00 -3.09
CA LEU A 195 15.05 21.31 -2.35
C LEU A 195 15.25 21.60 -0.84
N GLY A 196 15.86 22.76 -0.57
CA GLY A 196 15.34 23.61 0.50
C GLY A 196 14.04 24.27 0.02
N ALA A 197 13.10 24.55 0.92
CA ALA A 197 11.88 25.26 0.53
C ALA A 197 12.24 26.66 -0.02
N ARG A 198 11.53 27.13 -1.06
CA ARG A 198 11.70 28.49 -1.59
C ARG A 198 11.11 29.51 -0.61
N ILE A 199 11.90 29.87 0.39
CA ILE A 199 11.62 31.01 1.27
C ILE A 199 11.60 32.27 0.39
N ARG A 200 10.41 32.85 0.20
CA ARG A 200 10.24 34.22 -0.29
C ARG A 200 9.71 35.03 0.90
N ASN A 201 10.40 36.11 1.23
CA ASN A 201 10.08 37.00 2.36
C ASN A 201 9.92 36.27 3.70
N GLY A 202 10.89 35.42 4.06
CA GLY A 202 10.97 34.76 5.38
C GLY A 202 9.95 33.67 5.68
N THR A 203 8.87 33.55 4.90
CA THR A 203 7.81 32.56 5.11
C THR A 203 7.91 31.40 4.12
N CYS A 204 7.63 30.18 4.59
CA CYS A 204 7.37 29.05 3.71
C CYS A 204 5.87 28.96 3.43
N GLN A 205 5.51 28.58 2.20
CA GLN A 205 4.12 28.41 1.78
C GLN A 205 3.71 26.93 1.88
N PRO A 206 2.52 26.60 2.44
CA PRO A 206 2.01 25.24 2.51
C PRO A 206 1.95 24.57 1.15
N LYS A 207 2.39 23.31 1.07
CA LYS A 207 2.36 22.52 -0.16
C LYS A 207 1.01 21.83 -0.36
N SER A 208 0.39 22.07 -1.52
CA SER A 208 -0.82 21.39 -1.98
C SER A 208 -0.52 20.24 -2.95
N HIS A 209 0.48 20.41 -3.82
CA HIS A 209 0.88 19.43 -4.84
C HIS A 209 1.78 18.34 -4.23
N ILE A 210 1.25 17.14 -4.07
CA ILE A 210 1.83 16.05 -3.27
C ILE A 210 1.61 14.68 -3.96
N VAL A 211 2.69 13.90 -4.04
CA VAL A 211 2.64 12.46 -4.30
C VAL A 211 3.13 11.75 -3.05
N PHE A 212 2.30 10.85 -2.52
CA PHE A 212 2.70 9.91 -1.49
C PHE A 212 2.70 8.50 -2.08
N LEU A 213 3.88 7.91 -2.27
CA LEU A 213 3.95 6.48 -2.56
C LEU A 213 3.65 5.71 -1.27
N LYS A 214 2.39 5.32 -1.13
CA LYS A 214 1.86 4.53 -0.02
C LYS A 214 2.37 3.08 -0.11
N THR A 215 3.48 2.76 0.56
CA THR A 215 4.05 1.40 0.65
C THR A 215 3.27 0.46 1.57
N HIS A 216 3.56 -0.84 1.53
CA HIS A 216 2.88 -1.87 2.30
C HIS A 216 3.37 -2.02 3.75
N LYS A 217 2.41 -2.17 4.69
CA LYS A 217 2.63 -2.48 6.13
C LYS A 217 3.53 -1.49 6.91
N THR A 218 3.81 -0.32 6.34
CA THR A 218 4.63 0.80 6.81
C THR A 218 3.83 1.91 7.52
N ALA A 219 2.75 1.56 8.23
CA ALA A 219 1.76 2.51 8.81
C ALA A 219 1.12 3.50 7.80
N SER A 220 1.32 3.27 6.50
CA SER A 220 0.98 4.20 5.41
C SER A 220 -0.51 4.55 5.26
N SER A 221 -1.44 3.70 5.73
CA SER A 221 -2.87 4.03 5.81
C SER A 221 -3.16 5.22 6.77
N THR A 222 -2.32 5.46 7.78
CA THR A 222 -2.43 6.65 8.66
C THR A 222 -2.03 7.92 7.91
N ILE A 223 -0.92 7.88 7.16
CA ILE A 223 -0.48 9.02 6.32
C ILE A 223 -1.50 9.31 5.22
N LEU A 224 -2.10 8.28 4.62
CA LEU A 224 -3.19 8.44 3.66
C LEU A 224 -4.40 9.16 4.28
N ASN A 225 -4.78 8.85 5.53
CA ASN A 225 -5.85 9.58 6.23
C ASN A 225 -5.47 11.04 6.54
N ILE A 226 -4.21 11.33 6.91
CA ILE A 226 -3.68 12.69 7.05
C ILE A 226 -3.84 13.47 5.72
N LEU A 227 -3.38 12.90 4.61
CA LEU A 227 -3.45 13.55 3.29
C LEU A 227 -4.90 13.74 2.82
N TYR A 228 -5.78 12.78 3.08
CA TYR A 228 -7.21 12.89 2.83
C TYR A 228 -7.85 14.00 3.67
N ARG A 229 -7.62 14.03 4.99
CA ARG A 229 -8.06 15.11 5.89
C ARG A 229 -7.61 16.48 5.36
N TYR A 230 -6.33 16.63 5.04
CA TYR A 230 -5.77 17.89 4.58
C TYR A 230 -6.42 18.37 3.29
N GLY A 231 -6.43 17.54 2.24
CA GLY A 231 -6.99 17.92 0.95
C GLY A 231 -8.51 18.12 0.98
N ASP A 232 -9.25 17.32 1.77
CA ASP A 232 -10.69 17.50 1.93
C ASP A 232 -11.04 18.81 2.67
N THR A 233 -10.28 19.19 3.69
CA THR A 233 -10.43 20.48 4.40
C THR A 233 -10.12 21.66 3.47
N HIS A 234 -9.06 21.56 2.66
CA HIS A 234 -8.61 22.61 1.74
C HIS A 234 -9.28 22.54 0.34
N ASN A 235 -10.28 21.66 0.16
CA ASN A 235 -10.99 21.40 -1.10
C ASN A 235 -10.09 21.08 -2.32
N LEU A 236 -8.95 20.43 -2.07
CA LEU A 236 -7.98 20.01 -3.09
C LEU A 236 -8.49 18.81 -3.89
N THR A 237 -8.12 18.76 -5.16
CA THR A 237 -8.50 17.68 -6.09
C THR A 237 -7.58 16.46 -5.94
N PHE A 238 -8.15 15.29 -5.72
CA PHE A 238 -7.42 14.04 -5.54
C PHE A 238 -7.32 13.23 -6.85
N ALA A 239 -6.16 12.62 -7.09
CA ALA A 239 -5.94 11.66 -8.17
C ALA A 239 -6.49 10.27 -7.79
N LEU A 240 -7.81 10.20 -7.62
CA LEU A 240 -8.53 8.99 -7.21
C LEU A 240 -8.57 7.94 -8.32
N PRO A 241 -8.63 6.63 -7.98
CA PRO A 241 -8.78 5.57 -8.97
C PRO A 241 -10.12 5.67 -9.73
N VAL A 242 -10.09 5.32 -11.02
CA VAL A 242 -11.30 5.11 -11.85
C VAL A 242 -12.29 4.16 -11.18
N ASN A 243 -13.57 4.27 -11.54
CA ASN A 243 -14.62 3.32 -11.15
C ASN A 243 -14.74 3.06 -9.62
N MET A 244 -14.44 4.04 -8.77
CA MET A 244 -14.48 3.90 -7.30
C MET A 244 -13.60 2.77 -6.74
N HIS A 245 -12.55 2.33 -7.46
CA HIS A 245 -11.56 1.41 -6.90
C HIS A 245 -10.77 2.09 -5.75
N SER A 246 -10.16 1.29 -4.87
CA SER A 246 -9.33 1.79 -3.76
C SER A 246 -7.86 1.97 -4.11
N GLN A 247 -7.40 1.30 -5.18
CA GLN A 247 -6.01 1.28 -5.63
C GLN A 247 -5.90 1.70 -7.10
N LEU A 248 -4.77 2.28 -7.48
CA LEU A 248 -4.45 2.71 -8.84
C LEU A 248 -3.92 1.53 -9.68
N PHE A 249 -4.74 0.46 -9.75
CA PHE A 249 -4.52 -0.76 -10.54
C PHE A 249 -3.22 -1.53 -10.22
N TYR A 250 -2.74 -1.43 -8.98
CA TYR A 250 -1.72 -2.32 -8.41
C TYR A 250 -2.17 -3.79 -8.53
N PRO A 251 -1.28 -4.78 -8.79
CA PRO A 251 0.19 -4.73 -8.80
C PRO A 251 0.80 -4.33 -10.15
N HIS A 252 0.01 -3.87 -11.11
CA HIS A 252 0.55 -3.36 -12.38
C HIS A 252 1.20 -1.99 -12.18
N TYR A 253 2.20 -1.69 -13.01
CA TYR A 253 2.84 -0.38 -13.05
C TYR A 253 1.80 0.73 -13.28
N PHE A 254 1.86 1.78 -12.47
CA PHE A 254 0.96 2.93 -12.57
C PHE A 254 0.93 3.51 -14.00
N MET A 255 -0.28 3.70 -14.53
CA MET A 255 -0.58 4.38 -15.78
C MET A 255 -1.50 5.58 -15.50
N PRO A 256 -1.39 6.70 -16.25
CA PRO A 256 -2.22 7.89 -16.04
C PRO A 256 -3.72 7.60 -16.16
N HIS A 257 -4.08 6.62 -17.00
CA HIS A 257 -5.46 6.25 -17.28
C HIS A 257 -6.14 5.42 -16.18
N PHE A 258 -5.45 5.13 -15.07
CA PHE A 258 -6.04 4.57 -13.84
C PHE A 258 -6.63 5.65 -12.93
N VAL A 259 -6.34 6.92 -13.16
CA VAL A 259 -6.89 8.05 -12.41
C VAL A 259 -8.18 8.54 -13.07
N GLU A 260 -9.22 8.74 -12.27
CA GLU A 260 -10.51 9.23 -12.76
C GLU A 260 -10.42 10.67 -13.26
N GLY A 261 -11.16 11.00 -14.32
CA GLY A 261 -11.10 12.31 -14.96
C GLY A 261 -9.94 12.52 -15.95
N VAL A 262 -8.84 11.74 -15.88
CA VAL A 262 -7.70 11.89 -16.81
C VAL A 262 -8.09 11.54 -18.25
N ARG A 263 -8.70 10.36 -18.47
CA ARG A 263 -9.09 9.91 -19.83
C ARG A 263 -10.11 10.83 -20.50
N THR A 264 -10.97 11.43 -19.69
CA THR A 264 -12.09 12.29 -20.11
C THR A 264 -11.73 13.77 -20.12
N HIS A 265 -10.52 14.14 -19.66
CA HIS A 265 -10.07 15.52 -19.45
C HIS A 265 -11.05 16.35 -18.57
N GLN A 266 -11.76 15.68 -17.65
CA GLN A 266 -12.69 16.32 -16.71
C GLN A 266 -11.98 16.99 -15.53
N VAL A 267 -10.72 16.62 -15.28
CA VAL A 267 -9.85 17.25 -14.28
C VAL A 267 -8.59 17.72 -14.99
N THR A 268 -8.29 19.02 -14.87
CA THR A 268 -7.13 19.66 -15.48
C THR A 268 -5.90 19.69 -14.57
N GLU A 269 -6.11 19.60 -13.25
CA GLU A 269 -5.05 19.70 -12.24
C GLU A 269 -5.36 18.78 -11.05
N PHE A 270 -4.36 17.99 -10.64
CA PHE A 270 -4.45 17.08 -9.51
C PHE A 270 -3.47 17.51 -8.42
N HIS A 271 -3.98 17.66 -7.20
CA HIS A 271 -3.21 18.17 -6.08
C HIS A 271 -2.59 17.02 -5.27
N ILE A 272 -3.37 16.01 -4.89
CA ILE A 272 -2.89 14.90 -4.05
C ILE A 272 -3.07 13.55 -4.76
N MET A 273 -1.98 12.79 -4.88
CA MET A 273 -1.98 11.39 -5.30
C MET A 273 -1.37 10.52 -4.20
N CYS A 274 -2.22 9.77 -3.48
CA CYS A 274 -1.81 8.96 -2.32
C CYS A 274 -2.44 7.55 -2.25
N ASN A 275 -3.34 7.20 -3.19
CA ASN A 275 -3.86 5.84 -3.31
C ASN A 275 -2.74 4.84 -3.66
N HIS A 276 -2.93 3.59 -3.24
CA HIS A 276 -1.92 2.56 -3.43
C HIS A 276 -1.66 2.28 -4.93
N MET A 277 -0.40 2.19 -5.33
CA MET A 277 0.06 2.01 -6.72
C MET A 277 1.38 1.26 -6.75
N ARG A 278 1.74 0.67 -7.90
CA ARG A 278 3.14 0.30 -8.17
C ARG A 278 3.82 1.44 -8.93
N PHE A 279 4.84 2.05 -8.34
CA PHE A 279 5.37 3.33 -8.82
C PHE A 279 5.95 3.26 -10.23
N ARG A 280 5.78 4.36 -10.98
CA ARG A 280 6.44 4.61 -12.26
C ARG A 280 6.53 6.12 -12.50
N GLY A 281 7.55 6.78 -11.95
CA GLY A 281 7.75 8.25 -11.98
C GLY A 281 7.46 8.94 -13.32
N PRO A 282 7.94 8.43 -14.48
CA PRO A 282 7.63 8.98 -15.80
C PRO A 282 6.14 8.98 -16.20
N GLU A 283 5.31 8.15 -15.58
CA GLU A 283 3.85 8.13 -15.79
C GLU A 283 3.13 9.01 -14.75
N VAL A 284 3.59 9.03 -13.48
CA VAL A 284 3.04 9.92 -12.45
C VAL A 284 3.21 11.39 -12.84
N ARG A 285 4.36 11.75 -13.42
CA ARG A 285 4.64 13.08 -14.02
C ARG A 285 3.73 13.50 -15.18
N LYS A 286 2.86 12.61 -15.69
CA LYS A 286 1.84 12.96 -16.71
C LYS A 286 0.48 13.35 -16.09
N VAL A 287 0.32 13.15 -14.78
CA VAL A 287 -0.90 13.49 -14.02
C VAL A 287 -0.62 14.66 -13.06
N MET A 288 0.55 14.66 -12.42
CA MET A 288 0.86 15.58 -11.31
C MET A 288 1.66 16.82 -11.76
N PRO A 289 1.38 18.02 -11.22
CA PRO A 289 2.12 19.26 -11.49
C PRO A 289 3.63 19.17 -11.27
N LYS A 290 4.41 20.01 -11.96
CA LYS A 290 5.89 19.96 -11.97
C LYS A 290 6.56 20.30 -10.64
N ASP A 291 5.86 20.98 -9.73
CA ASP A 291 6.33 21.39 -8.40
C ASP A 291 5.91 20.40 -7.27
N THR A 292 5.25 19.31 -7.65
CA THR A 292 4.74 18.25 -6.77
C THR A 292 5.82 17.71 -5.84
N PHE A 293 5.51 17.65 -4.55
CA PHE A 293 6.37 17.04 -3.53
C PHE A 293 6.11 15.53 -3.43
N TYR A 294 6.98 14.76 -4.07
CA TYR A 294 7.05 13.30 -3.95
C TYR A 294 7.69 12.90 -2.61
N PHE A 295 6.99 12.07 -1.82
CA PHE A 295 7.53 11.41 -0.62
C PHE A 295 6.99 9.98 -0.45
N SER A 296 7.61 9.22 0.45
CA SER A 296 7.19 7.86 0.80
C SER A 296 7.53 7.54 2.26
N ILE A 297 7.25 6.32 2.70
CA ILE A 297 7.61 5.79 4.02
C ILE A 297 8.17 4.37 3.87
N MET A 298 9.20 4.04 4.65
CA MET A 298 9.77 2.70 4.79
C MET A 298 9.61 2.19 6.22
N ARG A 299 9.91 0.90 6.40
CA ARG A 299 9.88 0.19 7.67
C ARG A 299 10.96 -0.87 7.67
N ASN A 300 11.49 -1.24 8.84
CA ASN A 300 12.44 -2.34 8.93
C ASN A 300 11.76 -3.64 8.40
N PRO A 301 12.30 -4.33 7.38
CA PRO A 301 11.69 -5.55 6.86
C PRO A 301 11.55 -6.64 7.94
N VAL A 302 12.44 -6.68 8.92
CA VAL A 302 12.35 -7.57 10.10
C VAL A 302 11.09 -7.28 10.92
N SER A 303 10.83 -6.02 11.25
CA SER A 303 9.62 -5.62 12.00
C SER A 303 8.35 -5.75 11.16
N MET A 304 8.49 -5.75 9.82
CA MET A 304 7.41 -5.82 8.85
C MET A 304 6.96 -7.26 8.51
N MET A 305 7.86 -8.25 8.51
CA MET A 305 7.58 -9.59 7.94
C MET A 305 6.48 -10.36 8.66
N GLU A 306 6.41 -10.32 9.99
CA GLU A 306 5.26 -10.84 10.77
C GLU A 306 3.94 -10.23 10.28
N SER A 307 3.95 -8.93 9.99
CA SER A 307 2.78 -8.19 9.52
C SER A 307 2.40 -8.53 8.08
N LEU A 308 3.36 -8.92 7.23
CA LEU A 308 3.12 -9.44 5.88
C LEU A 308 2.54 -10.84 5.93
N PHE A 309 3.17 -11.76 6.67
CA PHE A 309 2.77 -13.17 6.77
C PHE A 309 1.34 -13.33 7.28
N THR A 310 1.01 -12.71 8.42
CA THR A 310 -0.32 -12.83 9.04
C THR A 310 -1.42 -12.14 8.22
N TYR A 311 -1.11 -10.99 7.60
CA TYR A 311 -2.08 -10.25 6.79
C TYR A 311 -2.33 -10.92 5.43
N TYR A 312 -1.27 -11.28 4.69
CA TYR A 312 -1.39 -11.93 3.39
C TYR A 312 -1.47 -13.46 3.48
N LYS A 313 -1.85 -14.02 4.63
CA LYS A 313 -1.77 -15.46 4.91
C LYS A 313 -2.41 -16.37 3.85
N SER A 314 -3.41 -15.87 3.12
CA SER A 314 -4.14 -16.58 2.06
C SER A 314 -3.48 -16.57 0.67
N ILE A 315 -2.30 -15.95 0.48
CA ILE A 315 -1.58 -15.97 -0.80
C ILE A 315 -0.82 -17.29 -1.00
N PRO A 316 -0.52 -17.70 -2.25
CA PRO A 316 0.18 -18.96 -2.53
C PRO A 316 1.50 -19.13 -1.75
N ALA A 317 2.28 -18.06 -1.56
CA ALA A 317 3.54 -18.09 -0.79
C ALA A 317 3.37 -18.40 0.71
N PHE A 318 2.23 -18.09 1.35
CA PHE A 318 2.06 -18.17 2.81
C PHE A 318 1.04 -19.22 3.27
N HIS A 319 0.11 -19.64 2.41
CA HIS A 319 -1.04 -20.45 2.81
C HIS A 319 -0.69 -21.85 3.33
N GLY A 320 0.36 -22.49 2.80
CA GLY A 320 0.73 -23.88 3.13
C GLY A 320 1.57 -24.04 4.40
N PHE A 321 2.10 -22.96 4.96
CA PHE A 321 2.94 -23.00 6.17
C PHE A 321 2.10 -22.88 7.44
N GLY A 322 2.55 -23.44 8.56
CA GLY A 322 1.91 -23.18 9.87
C GLY A 322 2.25 -21.77 10.37
N THR A 323 3.54 -21.54 10.54
CA THR A 323 4.16 -20.38 11.18
C THR A 323 5.04 -19.59 10.20
N LEU A 324 5.50 -18.39 10.60
CA LEU A 324 6.43 -17.61 9.78
C LEU A 324 7.82 -18.26 9.79
N GLU A 325 8.15 -18.87 10.93
CA GLU A 325 9.35 -19.63 11.20
C GLU A 325 9.47 -20.82 10.22
N ASP A 326 8.39 -21.58 9.99
CA ASP A 326 8.35 -22.65 8.96
C ASP A 326 8.62 -22.11 7.54
N PHE A 327 8.04 -20.94 7.21
CA PHE A 327 8.22 -20.30 5.89
C PHE A 327 9.67 -19.83 5.68
N LEU A 328 10.31 -19.29 6.72
CA LEU A 328 11.70 -18.86 6.67
C LEU A 328 12.66 -20.05 6.60
N LEU A 329 12.37 -21.12 7.35
CA LEU A 329 13.11 -22.39 7.32
C LEU A 329 12.97 -23.15 5.99
N ASP A 330 11.97 -22.82 5.16
CA ASP A 330 11.92 -23.34 3.80
C ASP A 330 12.99 -22.74 2.87
N ASN A 331 13.61 -21.63 3.27
CA ASN A 331 14.61 -20.87 2.52
C ASN A 331 14.19 -20.56 1.06
N GLY A 332 12.88 -20.54 0.78
CA GLY A 332 12.30 -20.20 -0.52
C GLY A 332 12.01 -21.35 -1.50
N ARG A 333 12.23 -22.63 -1.14
CA ARG A 333 12.02 -23.76 -2.07
C ARG A 333 10.59 -23.82 -2.65
N SER A 334 9.60 -23.45 -1.84
CA SER A 334 8.17 -23.40 -2.23
C SER A 334 7.74 -22.05 -2.84
N TYR A 335 8.64 -21.06 -2.93
CA TYR A 335 8.30 -19.72 -3.40
C TYR A 335 8.43 -19.59 -4.91
N ASN A 336 7.29 -19.43 -5.59
CA ASN A 336 7.25 -19.01 -6.99
C ASN A 336 6.74 -17.57 -7.11
N GLY A 337 7.60 -16.65 -7.56
CA GLY A 337 7.28 -15.24 -7.78
C GLY A 337 6.34 -14.95 -8.96
N THR A 338 6.10 -15.90 -9.87
CA THR A 338 5.17 -15.69 -11.01
C THR A 338 3.70 -15.90 -10.63
N LEU A 339 3.42 -16.43 -9.43
CA LEU A 339 2.05 -16.68 -8.98
C LEU A 339 1.37 -15.38 -8.52
N ARG A 340 0.05 -15.30 -8.75
CA ARG A 340 -0.76 -14.13 -8.37
C ARG A 340 -0.59 -13.82 -6.88
N ASN A 341 -0.39 -12.55 -6.55
CA ASN A 341 -0.17 -12.02 -5.19
C ASN A 341 1.15 -12.42 -4.50
N ASN A 342 2.01 -13.26 -5.08
CA ASN A 342 3.27 -13.66 -4.41
C ASN A 342 4.33 -12.55 -4.32
N HIS A 343 4.12 -11.39 -4.96
CA HIS A 343 4.97 -10.21 -4.78
C HIS A 343 4.94 -9.67 -3.33
N TYR A 344 3.81 -9.81 -2.60
CA TYR A 344 3.69 -9.37 -1.20
C TYR A 344 4.67 -10.07 -0.25
N ALA A 345 5.19 -11.24 -0.63
CA ALA A 345 6.03 -12.05 0.25
C ALA A 345 7.53 -11.73 0.17
N ARG A 346 8.03 -11.08 -0.89
CA ARG A 346 9.48 -10.93 -1.17
C ARG A 346 9.78 -9.51 -1.61
N ASN A 347 10.72 -8.82 -0.95
CA ASN A 347 11.18 -7.46 -1.28
C ASN A 347 10.04 -6.49 -1.68
N ILE A 348 9.01 -6.38 -0.85
CA ILE A 348 7.77 -5.66 -1.16
C ILE A 348 7.96 -4.14 -1.26
N LEU A 349 8.88 -3.54 -0.49
CA LEU A 349 9.19 -2.11 -0.64
C LEU A 349 9.80 -1.87 -2.03
N SER A 350 10.80 -2.68 -2.41
CA SER A 350 11.39 -2.65 -3.75
C SER A 350 10.33 -2.84 -4.86
N PHE A 351 9.34 -3.70 -4.63
CA PHE A 351 8.22 -3.89 -5.56
C PHE A 351 7.33 -2.64 -5.67
N ASP A 352 6.89 -2.07 -4.54
CA ASP A 352 6.04 -0.87 -4.44
C ASP A 352 6.69 0.33 -5.14
N PHE A 353 8.00 0.53 -4.94
CA PHE A 353 8.83 1.54 -5.62
C PHE A 353 9.04 1.28 -7.13
N GLY A 354 8.51 0.18 -7.67
CA GLY A 354 8.49 -0.12 -9.11
C GLY A 354 9.64 -1.02 -9.59
N PHE A 355 10.51 -1.50 -8.72
CA PHE A 355 11.65 -2.33 -9.10
C PHE A 355 11.29 -3.81 -9.14
N ASN A 356 12.21 -4.64 -9.65
CA ASN A 356 12.07 -6.09 -9.54
C ASN A 356 12.34 -6.53 -8.09
N ASN A 357 11.45 -7.37 -7.55
CA ASN A 357 11.49 -7.88 -6.19
C ASN A 357 12.02 -9.32 -6.07
N SER A 358 12.36 -9.97 -7.19
CA SER A 358 13.04 -11.28 -7.20
C SER A 358 14.23 -11.32 -6.24
N ALA A 359 14.60 -12.52 -5.78
CA ALA A 359 15.85 -12.73 -5.05
C ALA A 359 17.08 -12.22 -5.84
N VAL A 360 18.20 -12.14 -5.14
CA VAL A 360 19.54 -11.85 -5.67
C VAL A 360 20.37 -13.12 -5.56
N SER A 361 21.26 -13.37 -6.52
CA SER A 361 22.10 -14.58 -6.60
C SER A 361 23.51 -14.40 -6.02
N SER A 362 23.92 -13.17 -5.70
CA SER A 362 25.22 -12.89 -5.07
C SER A 362 25.21 -11.58 -4.27
N ALA A 363 26.22 -11.38 -3.42
CA ALA A 363 26.44 -10.11 -2.72
C ALA A 363 26.76 -8.97 -3.69
N ALA A 364 27.51 -9.23 -4.77
CA ALA A 364 27.82 -8.23 -5.79
C ALA A 364 26.56 -7.73 -6.52
N GLU A 365 25.64 -8.65 -6.89
CA GLU A 365 24.34 -8.27 -7.46
C GLU A 365 23.49 -7.48 -6.44
N LEU A 366 23.52 -7.87 -5.16
CA LEU A 366 22.79 -7.17 -4.09
C LEU A 366 23.25 -5.71 -3.95
N ASP A 367 24.56 -5.44 -3.98
CA ASP A 367 25.09 -4.09 -3.89
C ASP A 367 24.87 -3.29 -5.18
N GLU A 368 25.13 -3.85 -6.37
CA GLU A 368 24.86 -3.15 -7.64
C GLU A 368 23.38 -2.74 -7.75
N ARG A 369 22.48 -3.71 -7.56
CA ARG A 369 21.03 -3.53 -7.66
C ARG A 369 20.49 -2.67 -6.52
N GLY A 370 21.02 -2.82 -5.31
CA GLY A 370 20.68 -1.99 -4.16
C GLY A 370 21.04 -0.52 -4.37
N LEU A 371 22.28 -0.23 -4.80
CA LEU A 371 22.75 1.12 -5.10
C LEU A 371 21.96 1.75 -6.26
N ALA A 372 21.67 0.99 -7.32
CA ALA A 372 20.87 1.46 -8.45
C ALA A 372 19.44 1.83 -8.03
N ILE A 373 18.81 1.03 -7.16
CA ILE A 373 17.47 1.32 -6.63
C ILE A 373 17.50 2.55 -5.71
N ILE A 374 18.48 2.64 -4.80
CA ILE A 374 18.66 3.78 -3.89
C ILE A 374 18.79 5.09 -4.69
N ALA A 375 19.73 5.14 -5.64
CA ALA A 375 19.97 6.33 -6.45
C ALA A 375 18.74 6.75 -7.28
N ALA A 376 17.98 5.77 -7.80
CA ALA A 376 16.72 6.03 -8.50
C ALA A 376 15.65 6.62 -7.57
N ILE A 377 15.49 6.09 -6.35
CA ILE A 377 14.56 6.63 -5.35
C ILE A 377 14.98 8.05 -4.93
N GLU A 378 16.25 8.30 -4.64
CA GLU A 378 16.76 9.64 -4.29
C GLU A 378 16.60 10.67 -5.42
N SER A 379 16.57 10.23 -6.69
CA SER A 379 16.33 11.11 -7.84
C SER A 379 14.85 11.48 -8.07
N GLU A 380 13.93 10.74 -7.45
CA GLU A 380 12.47 10.86 -7.65
C GLU A 380 11.73 11.34 -6.39
N PHE A 381 12.23 11.05 -5.19
CA PHE A 381 11.58 11.32 -3.91
C PHE A 381 12.37 12.33 -3.06
N HIS A 382 11.69 13.40 -2.63
CA HIS A 382 12.28 14.46 -1.80
C HIS A 382 12.45 14.05 -0.34
N LEU A 383 11.72 13.02 0.10
CA LEU A 383 11.72 12.53 1.47
C LEU A 383 11.25 11.07 1.54
N VAL A 384 11.96 10.26 2.31
CA VAL A 384 11.52 8.92 2.74
C VAL A 384 11.46 8.93 4.27
N LEU A 385 10.28 8.64 4.81
CA LEU A 385 9.99 8.58 6.24
C LEU A 385 10.27 7.18 6.82
N ILE A 386 10.34 7.04 8.14
CA ILE A 386 10.64 5.77 8.81
C ILE A 386 9.54 5.42 9.81
N SER A 387 8.91 4.25 9.63
CA SER A 387 7.78 3.78 10.44
C SER A 387 8.12 3.55 11.92
N GLU A 388 9.36 3.16 12.21
CA GLU A 388 9.86 3.02 13.58
C GLU A 388 9.94 4.37 14.33
N TYR A 389 10.04 5.48 13.60
CA TYR A 389 10.11 6.85 14.12
C TYR A 389 8.93 7.68 13.57
N PHE A 390 7.71 7.21 13.83
CA PHE A 390 6.52 7.74 13.16
C PHE A 390 6.18 9.19 13.57
N ASP A 391 6.28 9.53 14.87
CA ASP A 391 5.98 10.89 15.33
C ASP A 391 7.04 11.88 14.84
N GLU A 392 8.30 11.45 14.90
CA GLU A 392 9.47 12.16 14.38
C GLU A 392 9.34 12.37 12.86
N SER A 393 8.82 11.37 12.15
CA SER A 393 8.48 11.43 10.73
C SER A 393 7.34 12.41 10.44
N MET A 394 6.31 12.50 11.30
CA MET A 394 5.22 13.47 11.10
C MET A 394 5.68 14.90 11.36
N VAL A 395 6.54 15.13 12.36
CA VAL A 395 7.20 16.42 12.57
C VAL A 395 8.06 16.80 11.36
N LEU A 396 8.92 15.89 10.87
CA LEU A 396 9.73 16.14 9.69
C LEU A 396 8.88 16.42 8.44
N LEU A 397 7.78 15.68 8.27
CA LEU A 397 6.85 15.85 7.15
C LEU A 397 6.15 17.22 7.17
N ARG A 398 5.66 17.70 8.33
CA ARG A 398 5.05 19.03 8.40
C ARG A 398 6.02 20.16 8.09
N HIS A 399 7.31 20.03 8.46
CA HIS A 399 8.34 21.00 8.07
C HIS A 399 8.65 20.94 6.57
N ALA A 400 8.68 19.75 5.97
CA ALA A 400 8.93 19.58 4.54
C ALA A 400 7.76 20.03 3.64
N LEU A 401 6.52 19.91 4.13
CA LEU A 401 5.29 20.40 3.47
C LEU A 401 4.90 21.83 3.87
N CYS A 402 5.56 22.40 4.89
CA CYS A 402 5.22 23.68 5.51
C CYS A 402 3.75 23.73 6.00
N TRP A 403 3.33 22.65 6.66
CA TRP A 403 2.02 22.46 7.29
C TRP A 403 2.07 22.75 8.80
N THR A 404 0.92 22.93 9.42
CA THR A 404 0.79 23.07 10.88
C THR A 404 1.01 21.72 11.59
N LEU A 405 1.05 21.74 12.92
CA LEU A 405 1.05 20.51 13.72
C LEU A 405 -0.31 19.78 13.63
N GLU A 406 -1.42 20.53 13.61
CA GLU A 406 -2.79 20.01 13.60
C GLU A 406 -3.13 19.26 12.30
N ASP A 407 -2.51 19.66 11.17
CA ASP A 407 -2.64 18.98 9.88
C ASP A 407 -2.18 17.52 9.95
N VAL A 408 -1.04 17.27 10.62
CA VAL A 408 -0.41 15.95 10.76
C VAL A 408 -0.85 15.16 12.00
N LEU A 409 -1.83 15.66 12.77
CA LEU A 409 -2.43 14.87 13.84
C LEU A 409 -3.30 13.73 13.28
N SER A 410 -3.15 12.56 13.89
CA SER A 410 -3.80 11.32 13.48
C SER A 410 -3.85 10.29 14.61
N PHE A 411 -4.89 9.46 14.62
CA PHE A 411 -4.88 8.18 15.33
C PHE A 411 -4.23 7.09 14.48
N ARG A 412 -3.89 5.95 15.08
CA ARG A 412 -3.19 4.85 14.40
C ARG A 412 -4.18 3.97 13.62
N LEU A 413 -4.25 4.13 12.30
CA LEU A 413 -5.17 3.37 11.46
C LEU A 413 -4.55 2.08 10.91
N ASN A 414 -5.40 1.09 10.60
CA ASN A 414 -5.01 -0.21 10.05
C ASN A 414 -4.01 -0.99 10.97
N SER A 415 -4.10 -0.76 12.28
CA SER A 415 -3.28 -1.44 13.29
C SER A 415 -3.83 -2.81 13.68
N ARG A 416 -2.92 -3.74 13.97
CA ARG A 416 -3.24 -5.03 14.59
C ARG A 416 -3.09 -4.98 16.10
N ASN A 417 -3.99 -5.66 16.79
CA ASN A 417 -3.93 -5.92 18.24
C ASN A 417 -2.53 -6.41 18.63
N GLU A 418 -1.90 -5.73 19.60
CA GLU A 418 -0.49 -5.93 19.97
C GLU A 418 -0.23 -7.37 20.46
N LYS A 419 -1.22 -7.98 21.15
CA LYS A 419 -1.18 -9.36 21.63
C LYS A 419 -1.09 -10.41 20.52
N SER A 420 -1.37 -10.04 19.27
CA SER A 420 -1.29 -10.95 18.11
C SER A 420 0.09 -11.00 17.45
N ARG A 421 1.08 -10.23 17.93
CA ARG A 421 2.42 -10.16 17.35
C ARG A 421 3.34 -11.17 18.04
N LYS A 422 4.15 -11.88 17.26
CA LYS A 422 5.24 -12.72 17.75
C LYS A 422 6.57 -12.00 17.58
N SER A 423 7.46 -12.16 18.56
CA SER A 423 8.89 -11.83 18.42
C SER A 423 9.63 -12.98 17.73
N LEU A 424 10.51 -12.66 16.79
CA LEU A 424 11.38 -13.63 16.12
C LEU A 424 12.67 -13.86 16.94
N SER A 425 13.27 -15.06 16.81
CA SER A 425 14.63 -15.33 17.31
C SER A 425 15.69 -14.64 16.43
N ALA A 426 16.93 -14.55 16.92
CA ALA A 426 18.05 -13.98 16.16
C ALA A 426 18.26 -14.66 14.79
N GLU A 427 18.25 -16.01 14.76
CA GLU A 427 18.33 -16.78 13.52
C GLU A 427 17.19 -16.44 12.53
N MET A 428 15.96 -16.29 13.03
CA MET A 428 14.83 -15.92 12.17
C MET A 428 14.93 -14.47 11.70
N ILE A 429 15.50 -13.55 12.49
CA ILE A 429 15.79 -12.16 12.08
C ILE A 429 16.77 -12.15 10.90
N GLU A 430 17.87 -12.92 10.97
CA GLU A 430 18.82 -13.06 9.87
C GLU A 430 18.16 -13.66 8.62
N LYS A 431 17.32 -14.70 8.78
CA LYS A 431 16.55 -15.25 7.66
C LYS A 431 15.61 -14.23 7.03
N VAL A 432 14.96 -13.34 7.81
CA VAL A 432 14.15 -12.24 7.24
C VAL A 432 15.02 -11.23 6.49
N MET A 433 16.22 -10.92 6.98
CA MET A 433 17.18 -10.03 6.31
C MET A 433 17.66 -10.63 4.97
N GLN A 434 17.99 -11.92 4.93
CA GLN A 434 18.34 -12.64 3.69
C GLN A 434 17.13 -12.77 2.74
N TRP A 435 15.94 -12.99 3.29
CA TRP A 435 14.69 -13.09 2.53
C TRP A 435 14.23 -11.74 1.95
N SER A 436 14.57 -10.64 2.61
CA SER A 436 14.18 -9.28 2.20
C SER A 436 15.40 -8.41 1.91
N SER A 437 16.46 -9.00 1.34
CA SER A 437 17.80 -8.40 1.24
C SER A 437 17.86 -7.04 0.55
N LEU A 438 17.05 -6.81 -0.49
CA LEU A 438 16.97 -5.50 -1.16
C LEU A 438 16.27 -4.48 -0.27
N ASP A 439 15.12 -4.84 0.31
CA ASP A 439 14.39 -3.98 1.24
C ASP A 439 15.21 -3.65 2.50
N TRP A 440 16.08 -4.57 2.94
CA TRP A 440 17.03 -4.35 4.03
C TRP A 440 18.12 -3.34 3.64
N ARG A 441 18.75 -3.51 2.47
CA ARG A 441 19.75 -2.57 1.95
C ARG A 441 19.18 -1.16 1.77
N LEU A 442 17.94 -1.07 1.27
CA LEU A 442 17.16 0.16 1.18
C LEU A 442 16.90 0.77 2.57
N TYR A 443 16.38 -0.03 3.52
CA TYR A 443 16.06 0.45 4.86
C TYR A 443 17.27 1.01 5.60
N GLN A 444 18.43 0.33 5.52
CA GLN A 444 19.69 0.81 6.10
C GLN A 444 20.06 2.21 5.57
N HIS A 445 19.99 2.40 4.25
CA HIS A 445 20.28 3.69 3.61
C HIS A 445 19.27 4.77 4.02
N PHE A 446 17.97 4.51 3.85
CA PHE A 446 16.95 5.54 4.08
C PHE A 446 16.76 5.90 5.55
N ASN A 447 17.02 4.98 6.48
CA ASN A 447 17.10 5.29 7.91
C ASN A 447 18.26 6.25 8.21
N SER A 448 19.44 6.02 7.64
CA SER A 448 20.58 6.94 7.75
C SER A 448 20.27 8.31 7.12
N SER A 449 19.67 8.34 5.92
CA SER A 449 19.31 9.59 5.25
C SER A 449 18.23 10.39 6.00
N PHE A 450 17.26 9.71 6.61
CA PHE A 450 16.20 10.31 7.42
C PHE A 450 16.77 11.08 8.62
N TRP A 451 17.66 10.44 9.37
CA TRP A 451 18.34 11.10 10.49
C TRP A 451 19.25 12.24 10.04
N LYS A 452 20.05 12.02 8.99
CA LYS A 452 20.87 13.09 8.38
C LYS A 452 20.03 14.29 7.90
N ARG A 453 18.80 14.06 7.41
CA ARG A 453 17.86 15.13 7.05
C ARG A 453 17.36 15.88 8.29
N ILE A 454 16.97 15.18 9.35
CA ILE A 454 16.61 15.78 10.64
C ILE A 454 17.73 16.68 11.17
N ASP A 455 18.96 16.17 11.20
CA ASP A 455 20.12 16.88 11.75
C ASP A 455 20.49 18.13 10.93
N THR A 456 20.24 18.12 9.61
CA THR A 456 20.55 19.24 8.72
C THR A 456 19.41 20.23 8.50
N SER A 457 18.14 19.87 8.75
CA SER A 457 17.00 20.77 8.50
C SER A 457 16.14 21.13 9.73
N LEU A 458 16.37 20.53 10.90
CA LEU A 458 15.56 20.78 12.09
C LEU A 458 16.35 20.75 13.42
N GLY A 459 17.28 19.82 13.56
CA GLY A 459 18.03 19.56 14.80
C GLY A 459 17.25 18.73 15.84
N ARG A 460 17.96 17.86 16.57
CA ARG A 460 17.37 16.89 17.51
C ARG A 460 16.54 17.53 18.64
N ALA A 461 17.01 18.61 19.24
CA ALA A 461 16.32 19.26 20.35
C ALA A 461 14.94 19.80 19.96
N LYS A 462 14.84 20.46 18.79
CA LYS A 462 13.58 20.97 18.26
C LYS A 462 12.66 19.85 17.77
N LEU A 463 13.22 18.79 17.18
CA LEU A 463 12.46 17.58 16.85
C LEU A 463 11.78 17.01 18.11
N GLN A 464 12.54 16.82 19.20
CA GLN A 464 12.02 16.26 20.44
C GLN A 464 10.88 17.11 21.02
N GLN A 465 11.07 18.44 21.10
CA GLN A 465 10.05 19.38 21.56
C GLN A 465 8.74 19.30 20.74
N GLU A 466 8.85 19.26 19.40
CA GLU A 466 7.68 19.17 18.54
C GLU A 466 7.02 17.77 18.56
N VAL A 467 7.79 16.71 18.82
CA VAL A 467 7.27 15.34 19.01
C VAL A 467 6.51 15.21 20.33
N GLU A 468 7.02 15.81 21.42
CA GLU A 468 6.32 15.88 22.70
C GLU A 468 4.99 16.65 22.58
N LEU A 469 5.02 17.79 21.86
CA LEU A 469 3.80 18.56 21.57
C LEU A 469 2.82 17.79 20.69
N LEU A 470 3.29 17.04 19.67
CA LEU A 470 2.46 16.15 18.84
C LEU A 470 1.78 15.06 19.68
N ARG A 471 2.54 14.44 20.60
CA ARG A 471 2.03 13.39 21.50
C ARG A 471 1.00 13.95 22.48
N ALA A 472 1.27 15.08 23.12
CA ALA A 472 0.31 15.75 24.01
C ALA A 472 -0.99 16.14 23.28
N ARG A 473 -0.88 16.69 22.07
CA ARG A 473 -2.04 17.02 21.22
C ARG A 473 -2.82 15.78 20.77
N ARG A 474 -2.15 14.67 20.49
CA ARG A 474 -2.80 13.39 20.20
C ARG A 474 -3.62 12.89 21.41
N VAL A 475 -3.07 12.95 22.63
CA VAL A 475 -3.81 12.53 23.84
C VAL A 475 -5.10 13.34 24.02
N VAL A 476 -5.06 14.67 23.88
CA VAL A 476 -6.27 15.53 23.97
C VAL A 476 -7.32 15.17 22.90
N LEU A 477 -6.89 14.82 21.68
CA LEU A 477 -7.78 14.31 20.63
C LEU A 477 -8.31 12.91 20.95
N GLU A 478 -7.49 11.99 21.49
CA GLU A 478 -7.89 10.64 21.87
C GLU A 478 -8.95 10.70 22.98
N GLU A 479 -8.76 11.56 23.99
CA GLU A 479 -9.76 11.83 25.02
C GLU A 479 -11.03 12.41 24.42
N THR A 480 -10.94 13.49 23.63
CA THR A 480 -12.11 14.18 23.06
C THR A 480 -12.93 13.25 22.16
N CYS A 481 -12.26 12.50 21.27
CA CYS A 481 -12.93 11.74 20.23
C CYS A 481 -13.31 10.31 20.59
N LEU A 482 -12.54 9.60 21.42
CA LEU A 482 -12.62 8.14 21.47
C LEU A 482 -13.38 7.65 22.70
N LEU A 483 -14.38 6.80 22.48
CA LEU A 483 -15.05 6.07 23.55
C LEU A 483 -14.05 5.06 24.15
N GLY A 484 -13.65 5.30 25.41
CA GLY A 484 -12.65 4.49 26.10
C GLY A 484 -11.19 4.77 25.72
N GLY A 485 -10.92 5.85 24.96
CA GLY A 485 -9.57 6.38 24.74
C GLY A 485 -8.61 5.49 23.93
N LYS A 486 -9.09 4.47 23.21
CA LYS A 486 -8.24 3.46 22.56
C LYS A 486 -8.90 2.80 21.34
N ALA A 487 -8.09 2.07 20.58
CA ALA A 487 -8.59 1.17 19.54
C ALA A 487 -9.24 -0.09 20.16
N VAL A 488 -10.27 -0.60 19.49
CA VAL A 488 -11.05 -1.79 19.87
C VAL A 488 -10.99 -2.85 18.78
N ASP A 489 -11.22 -4.12 19.12
CA ASP A 489 -11.20 -5.20 18.15
C ASP A 489 -12.44 -5.11 17.22
N PRO A 490 -12.39 -5.59 15.97
CA PRO A 490 -13.40 -5.28 14.95
C PRO A 490 -14.80 -5.85 15.20
N GLY A 491 -14.98 -6.69 16.22
CA GLY A 491 -16.30 -7.09 16.73
C GLY A 491 -16.95 -6.02 17.62
N GLU A 492 -16.15 -5.18 18.26
CA GLU A 492 -16.55 -4.16 19.25
C GLU A 492 -16.78 -2.77 18.60
N VAL A 493 -16.53 -2.61 17.30
CA VAL A 493 -16.78 -1.36 16.57
C VAL A 493 -18.29 -1.22 16.33
N HIS A 494 -18.91 -0.25 16.99
CA HIS A 494 -20.37 -0.03 16.99
C HIS A 494 -20.88 0.52 15.65
N ASP A 495 -20.16 1.49 15.06
CA ASP A 495 -20.52 2.06 13.76
C ASP A 495 -19.96 1.20 12.61
N LEU A 496 -20.85 0.53 11.89
CA LEU A 496 -20.51 -0.30 10.74
C LEU A 496 -19.83 0.50 9.60
N SER A 497 -20.05 1.81 9.50
CA SER A 497 -19.37 2.68 8.54
C SER A 497 -17.89 2.88 8.89
N LEU A 498 -17.53 2.80 10.17
CA LEU A 498 -16.16 2.94 10.67
C LEU A 498 -15.44 1.59 10.83
N LYS A 499 -16.11 0.46 10.57
CA LYS A 499 -15.55 -0.87 10.69
C LYS A 499 -14.39 -1.08 9.69
N PRO A 500 -13.17 -1.41 10.17
CA PRO A 500 -12.01 -1.58 9.30
C PRO A 500 -12.08 -2.87 8.49
N PHE A 501 -11.52 -2.85 7.28
CA PHE A 501 -11.42 -4.02 6.40
C PHE A 501 -10.49 -5.09 6.99
N GLN A 502 -10.99 -6.33 7.07
CA GLN A 502 -10.26 -7.48 7.59
C GLN A 502 -9.68 -8.32 6.44
N TYR A 503 -8.46 -8.84 6.61
CA TYR A 503 -7.80 -9.64 5.57
C TYR A 503 -6.82 -10.67 6.17
N GLY A 504 -6.77 -11.86 5.56
CA GLY A 504 -5.98 -12.99 6.04
C GLY A 504 -6.35 -13.41 7.46
N GLN A 505 -5.34 -13.54 8.33
CA GLN A 505 -5.49 -13.81 9.77
C GLN A 505 -5.30 -12.54 10.62
N ALA A 506 -5.19 -11.36 10.01
CA ALA A 506 -4.93 -10.13 10.73
C ALA A 506 -6.21 -9.51 11.29
N ILE A 507 -6.35 -9.53 12.62
CA ILE A 507 -7.35 -8.75 13.36
C ILE A 507 -6.97 -7.27 13.27
N ILE A 508 -7.63 -6.50 12.40
CA ILE A 508 -7.44 -5.06 12.24
C ILE A 508 -8.41 -4.32 13.16
N GLN A 509 -7.85 -3.53 14.07
CA GLN A 509 -8.59 -2.78 15.09
C GLN A 509 -9.20 -1.50 14.52
N GLY A 510 -10.33 -1.09 15.11
CA GLY A 510 -11.05 0.14 14.77
C GLY A 510 -11.26 1.03 16.01
N TYR A 511 -12.15 2.00 15.90
CA TYR A 511 -12.41 2.99 16.96
C TYR A 511 -13.91 3.25 17.09
N ASN A 512 -14.36 3.51 18.33
CA ASN A 512 -15.69 4.01 18.63
C ASN A 512 -15.60 5.51 18.97
N ILE A 513 -16.48 6.32 18.39
CA ILE A 513 -16.56 7.76 18.69
C ILE A 513 -17.32 7.96 20.00
N ARG A 514 -16.89 8.94 20.80
CA ARG A 514 -17.58 9.38 22.03
C ARG A 514 -19.00 9.90 21.68
N PRO A 515 -20.06 9.44 22.37
CA PRO A 515 -21.41 9.97 22.16
C PRO A 515 -21.56 11.38 22.77
N GLY A 516 -22.54 12.15 22.28
CA GLY A 516 -22.88 13.47 22.83
C GLY A 516 -21.94 14.61 22.44
N LEU A 517 -21.04 14.40 21.47
CA LEU A 517 -20.25 15.47 20.83
C LEU A 517 -21.16 16.39 20.01
N ASP A 518 -20.76 17.66 19.87
CA ASP A 518 -21.36 18.58 18.90
C ASP A 518 -21.06 18.14 17.46
N ASN A 519 -21.78 18.73 16.50
CA ASN A 519 -21.71 18.35 15.08
C ASN A 519 -20.31 18.48 14.47
N ASP A 520 -19.50 19.46 14.86
CA ASP A 520 -18.21 19.73 14.22
C ASP A 520 -17.06 19.00 14.91
N THR A 521 -17.10 18.84 16.24
CA THR A 521 -16.23 17.90 16.95
C THR A 521 -16.50 16.47 16.50
N HIS A 522 -17.76 16.05 16.37
CA HIS A 522 -18.11 14.73 15.82
C HIS A 522 -17.55 14.55 14.40
N ARG A 523 -17.71 15.56 13.51
CA ARG A 523 -17.17 15.55 12.14
C ARG A 523 -15.64 15.44 12.11
N LEU A 524 -14.94 16.16 12.99
CA LEU A 524 -13.48 16.07 13.14
C LEU A 524 -13.05 14.66 13.57
N CYS A 525 -13.69 14.14 14.62
CA CYS A 525 -13.42 12.80 15.17
C CYS A 525 -13.70 11.70 14.14
N GLN A 526 -14.82 11.78 13.42
CA GLN A 526 -15.18 10.84 12.35
C GLN A 526 -14.13 10.84 11.24
N ARG A 527 -13.66 12.01 10.79
CA ARG A 527 -12.59 12.11 9.77
C ARG A 527 -11.24 11.55 10.26
N LEU A 528 -10.94 11.62 11.56
CA LEU A 528 -9.74 10.99 12.15
C LEU A 528 -9.81 9.45 12.18
N VAL A 529 -10.99 8.84 12.37
CA VAL A 529 -11.14 7.38 12.49
C VAL A 529 -11.61 6.67 11.21
N THR A 530 -12.14 7.39 10.22
CA THR A 530 -12.71 6.81 8.98
C THR A 530 -11.65 5.97 8.23
N PRO A 531 -11.87 4.66 8.02
CA PRO A 531 -10.91 3.81 7.33
C PRO A 531 -10.75 4.14 5.83
N GLU A 532 -9.61 3.73 5.29
CA GLU A 532 -9.14 4.03 3.92
C GLU A 532 -10.18 3.80 2.82
N LEU A 533 -10.89 2.66 2.82
CA LEU A 533 -11.86 2.34 1.76
C LEU A 533 -13.07 3.27 1.80
N GLN A 534 -13.60 3.54 3.00
CA GLN A 534 -14.74 4.41 3.23
C GLN A 534 -14.41 5.88 2.91
N TYR A 535 -13.24 6.37 3.33
CA TYR A 535 -12.80 7.73 3.03
C TYR A 535 -12.54 7.89 1.51
N THR A 536 -11.90 6.92 0.85
CA THR A 536 -11.72 6.94 -0.61
C THR A 536 -13.07 7.01 -1.34
N ARG A 537 -14.07 6.24 -0.88
CA ARG A 537 -15.44 6.26 -1.43
C ARG A 537 -16.13 7.62 -1.20
N ALA A 538 -15.94 8.24 -0.04
CA ALA A 538 -16.48 9.56 0.27
C ALA A 538 -15.86 10.67 -0.60
N LEU A 539 -14.54 10.68 -0.78
CA LEU A 539 -13.84 11.62 -1.68
C LEU A 539 -14.29 11.47 -3.12
N TYR A 540 -14.42 10.23 -3.62
CA TYR A 540 -14.96 10.00 -4.96
C TYR A 540 -16.40 10.49 -5.10
N GLY A 541 -17.23 10.31 -4.07
CA GLY A 541 -18.58 10.87 -4.01
C GLY A 541 -18.61 12.40 -4.07
N LYS A 542 -17.70 13.07 -3.34
CA LYS A 542 -17.54 14.54 -3.32
C LYS A 542 -17.05 15.08 -4.66
N GLN A 543 -16.05 14.43 -5.27
CA GLN A 543 -15.37 14.92 -6.47
C GLN A 543 -16.06 14.52 -7.79
N PHE A 544 -16.72 13.35 -7.83
CA PHE A 544 -17.36 12.81 -9.04
C PHE A 544 -18.81 12.36 -8.79
N PRO A 545 -19.71 13.22 -8.25
CA PRO A 545 -21.05 12.81 -7.80
C PRO A 545 -21.88 12.16 -8.92
N GLY A 546 -21.80 12.70 -10.15
CA GLY A 546 -22.50 12.15 -11.31
C GLY A 546 -22.00 10.78 -11.80
N LEU A 547 -20.77 10.39 -11.45
CA LEU A 547 -20.26 9.02 -11.67
C LEU A 547 -20.62 8.12 -10.49
N ALA A 548 -20.42 8.58 -9.26
CA ALA A 548 -20.76 7.84 -8.04
C ALA A 548 -22.25 7.44 -7.98
N ALA A 549 -23.15 8.32 -8.43
CA ALA A 549 -24.58 8.03 -8.54
C ALA A 549 -24.87 6.90 -9.55
N LYS A 550 -24.28 6.97 -10.76
CA LYS A 550 -24.42 5.93 -11.80
C LYS A 550 -23.91 4.58 -11.31
N MET A 551 -22.75 4.55 -10.67
CA MET A 551 -22.18 3.33 -10.11
C MET A 551 -23.03 2.74 -8.97
N SER A 552 -23.57 3.60 -8.11
CA SER A 552 -24.48 3.18 -7.03
C SER A 552 -25.81 2.65 -7.57
N ALA A 553 -26.28 3.11 -8.73
CA ALA A 553 -27.44 2.54 -9.42
C ALA A 553 -27.14 1.15 -10.01
N VAL A 554 -25.99 0.97 -10.68
CA VAL A 554 -25.54 -0.33 -11.22
C VAL A 554 -25.33 -1.37 -10.11
N GLN A 555 -24.85 -0.96 -8.93
CA GLN A 555 -24.74 -1.83 -7.75
C GLN A 555 -26.10 -2.21 -7.14
N LYS A 556 -27.18 -1.45 -7.42
CA LYS A 556 -28.54 -1.71 -6.90
C LYS A 556 -29.44 -2.47 -7.87
N THR A 557 -29.13 -2.53 -9.17
CA THR A 557 -29.91 -3.35 -10.13
C THR A 557 -29.69 -4.85 -9.90
N PRO A 558 -30.72 -5.65 -9.58
CA PRO A 558 -30.58 -7.09 -9.41
C PRO A 558 -30.21 -7.77 -10.73
N LYS A 559 -29.23 -8.70 -10.70
CA LYS A 559 -28.76 -9.44 -11.88
C LYS A 559 -29.88 -10.20 -12.64
N HIS A 560 -31.01 -10.48 -12.00
CA HIS A 560 -32.15 -11.18 -12.60
C HIS A 560 -32.88 -10.40 -13.71
N ILE A 561 -32.87 -9.06 -13.69
CA ILE A 561 -33.73 -8.26 -14.60
C ILE A 561 -33.20 -8.25 -16.05
N ILE A 562 -31.91 -8.51 -16.26
CA ILE A 562 -31.28 -8.45 -17.60
C ILE A 562 -31.64 -9.67 -18.48
N ILE A 563 -32.04 -10.80 -17.89
CA ILE A 563 -32.40 -12.02 -18.65
C ILE A 563 -33.79 -11.89 -19.31
N ALA A 564 -34.74 -11.24 -18.63
CA ALA A 564 -36.14 -11.17 -19.09
C ALA A 564 -36.34 -10.43 -20.42
N LYS A 565 -35.45 -9.48 -20.79
CA LYS A 565 -35.55 -8.69 -22.02
C LYS A 565 -34.92 -9.33 -23.27
N LYS A 566 -34.50 -10.60 -23.22
CA LYS A 566 -33.87 -11.29 -24.36
C LYS A 566 -34.72 -12.36 -25.05
N ASN A 567 -35.89 -12.68 -24.51
CA ASN A 567 -36.77 -13.74 -25.04
C ASN A 567 -38.08 -13.22 -25.69
N SER A 568 -38.20 -11.91 -25.93
CA SER A 568 -39.42 -11.28 -26.49
C SER A 568 -39.22 -10.77 -27.92
N SER A 569 -38.68 -11.60 -28.83
CA SER A 569 -38.46 -11.21 -30.24
C SER A 569 -38.41 -12.39 -31.23
N SER A 570 -39.45 -13.25 -31.21
CA SER A 570 -39.75 -14.20 -32.30
C SER A 570 -41.23 -14.58 -32.26
N ILE A 571 -41.97 -14.23 -33.32
CA ILE A 571 -43.37 -14.61 -33.58
C ILE A 571 -43.40 -15.34 -34.93
N SER A 572 -44.46 -16.14 -35.14
CA SER A 572 -44.80 -16.94 -36.33
C SER A 572 -43.88 -18.16 -36.62
N ASP A 573 -44.40 -19.30 -37.11
CA ASP A 573 -45.79 -19.58 -37.52
C ASP A 573 -46.17 -21.08 -37.46
N ALA A 574 -47.41 -21.39 -37.86
CA ALA A 574 -47.94 -22.67 -38.37
C ALA A 574 -48.69 -23.65 -37.42
N THR A 575 -50.03 -23.47 -37.40
CA THR A 575 -51.09 -24.51 -37.57
C THR A 575 -51.31 -25.68 -36.59
N LYS A 576 -52.57 -25.73 -36.08
CA LYS A 576 -53.48 -26.91 -35.91
C LYS A 576 -53.03 -28.05 -34.95
N SER A 577 -53.89 -28.71 -34.17
CA SER A 577 -55.37 -28.73 -34.06
C SER A 577 -55.83 -29.38 -32.74
N GLY A 578 -57.10 -29.15 -32.34
CA GLY A 578 -57.89 -30.17 -31.62
C GLY A 578 -58.41 -29.83 -30.21
N SER A 579 -59.70 -30.10 -30.01
CA SER A 579 -60.39 -30.45 -28.75
C SER A 579 -60.02 -29.74 -27.43
N ALA A 580 -60.96 -28.92 -26.95
CA ALA A 580 -61.25 -28.70 -25.53
C ALA A 580 -62.15 -29.87 -24.99
N PRO A 581 -62.77 -29.85 -23.78
CA PRO A 581 -62.72 -28.85 -22.70
C PRO A 581 -62.61 -29.43 -21.25
N GLN A 582 -62.50 -28.53 -20.25
CA GLN A 582 -63.10 -28.66 -18.88
C GLN A 582 -62.62 -29.83 -17.97
N SER A 583 -62.82 -29.86 -16.65
CA SER A 583 -63.12 -28.82 -15.64
C SER A 583 -62.97 -29.40 -14.23
N ARG A 584 -62.76 -28.54 -13.21
CA ARG A 584 -63.06 -28.82 -11.76
C ARG A 584 -62.21 -29.97 -11.15
N THR A 585 -62.07 -30.17 -9.83
CA THR A 585 -62.39 -29.37 -8.61
C THR A 585 -61.47 -29.84 -7.47
N ASP A 586 -61.34 -29.01 -6.43
CA ASP A 586 -61.51 -29.32 -4.99
C ASP A 586 -61.57 -30.81 -4.54
N SER A 587 -61.00 -31.24 -3.40
CA SER A 587 -60.19 -30.56 -2.36
C SER A 587 -59.77 -31.55 -1.23
N PHE A 588 -59.03 -31.03 -0.22
CA PHE A 588 -58.98 -31.44 1.21
C PHE A 588 -58.52 -32.86 1.66
N ARG A 589 -57.49 -32.85 2.55
CA ARG A 589 -57.33 -33.67 3.80
C ARG A 589 -57.20 -35.21 3.68
N ASP A 590 -56.71 -35.99 4.64
CA ASP A 590 -55.90 -35.84 5.89
C ASP A 590 -55.27 -37.26 6.17
N THR A 591 -54.46 -37.62 7.19
CA THR A 591 -53.91 -36.98 8.41
C THR A 591 -52.60 -37.72 8.82
N SER A 592 -51.68 -37.05 9.52
CA SER A 592 -50.63 -37.65 10.41
C SER A 592 -49.49 -38.48 9.74
N LYS A 593 -48.32 -38.77 10.33
CA LYS A 593 -47.82 -38.71 11.74
C LYS A 593 -46.42 -38.05 11.88
N SER A 594 -45.99 -37.95 13.14
CA SER A 594 -44.67 -37.59 13.69
C SER A 594 -43.46 -38.39 13.10
N GLN A 595 -42.18 -38.03 13.31
CA GLN A 595 -41.59 -37.28 14.45
C GLN A 595 -40.18 -36.68 14.16
N SER A 596 -39.77 -35.71 15.00
CA SER A 596 -38.38 -35.32 15.36
C SER A 596 -37.32 -34.94 14.29
N ASN A 597 -37.06 -33.63 14.22
CA ASN A 597 -35.76 -32.96 14.38
C ASN A 597 -34.49 -33.50 13.68
N ASN A 598 -33.90 -32.68 12.79
CA ASN A 598 -32.65 -32.00 13.20
C ASN A 598 -32.44 -30.64 12.49
N VAL A 599 -31.50 -29.85 13.01
CA VAL A 599 -31.32 -28.39 12.75
C VAL A 599 -30.86 -28.07 11.33
N GLN A 600 -31.42 -27.00 10.75
CA GLN A 600 -30.95 -26.39 9.50
C GLN A 600 -29.63 -25.63 9.69
N ALA A 601 -28.61 -25.96 8.90
CA ALA A 601 -27.49 -25.04 8.66
C ALA A 601 -27.91 -24.04 7.56
N ALA A 602 -27.79 -22.74 7.81
CA ALA A 602 -28.18 -21.71 6.86
C ALA A 602 -27.03 -21.38 5.89
N ASP A 603 -27.19 -21.77 4.63
CA ASP A 603 -26.24 -21.43 3.55
C ASP A 603 -26.09 -19.91 3.42
N THR A 604 -24.89 -19.40 3.72
CA THR A 604 -24.58 -17.97 3.64
C THR A 604 -23.96 -17.67 2.26
N PRO A 605 -24.58 -16.84 1.40
CA PRO A 605 -24.10 -16.67 0.03
C PRO A 605 -22.70 -16.05 -0.07
N THR A 606 -21.76 -16.79 -0.69
CA THR A 606 -20.41 -16.29 -0.98
C THR A 606 -20.42 -15.22 -2.07
N LEU A 607 -20.37 -13.94 -1.68
CA LEU A 607 -20.12 -12.85 -2.63
C LEU A 607 -18.72 -12.96 -3.28
N SER A 608 -18.67 -12.62 -4.58
CA SER A 608 -17.52 -12.85 -5.46
C SER A 608 -16.30 -12.01 -5.08
N LYS A 609 -15.12 -12.64 -5.06
CA LYS A 609 -13.81 -12.01 -4.81
C LYS A 609 -13.25 -11.31 -6.07
N ASP A 610 -14.06 -10.47 -6.71
CA ASP A 610 -13.68 -9.72 -7.92
C ASP A 610 -13.73 -8.21 -7.64
N ASN A 611 -12.64 -7.70 -7.05
CA ASN A 611 -12.12 -6.33 -7.08
C ASN A 611 -11.06 -6.17 -5.97
N ILE A 612 -9.80 -6.46 -6.32
CA ILE A 612 -8.58 -6.07 -5.58
C ILE A 612 -7.71 -5.36 -6.61
#